data_AF-A0A958MPM0-F1
#
_entry.id   AF-A0A958MPM0-F1
#
_cell.length_a   1.000
_cell.length_b   1.000
_cell.length_c   1.000
_cell.angle_alpha   90.00
_cell.angle_beta   90.00
_cell.angle_gamma   90.00
#
_symmetry.space_group_name_H-M   'P 1'
#
loop_
_entity.id
_entity.type
_entity.pdbx_description
1 polymer ?
#
loop_
_entity_poly.entity_id
_entity_poly.type
_entity_poly.pdbx_seq_one_letter_code
_entity_poly.pdbx_strand_id
1 'polypeptide(L)'
;MANPKDEETSDNADAAKHEKPKRLWRNYLLNPQFQLKFSVYFIVSVLSVVGVMVALIFTRLQDVREIILQYYGEDTILQSHLDQAIFEITLIAFSILVGFSAISFFYSLIITHRIAGPTLVICRFIEDLKKGDYEGNRRLRQYDELKPIMEGLNELATVLKSKRP
;
A
#
# COMPACT_ATOMS: atom_id res chain seq x y z
N MET A 1 -18.43 -29.60 65.39
CA MET A 1 -19.08 -28.28 65.54
C MET A 1 -17.98 -27.22 65.63
N ALA A 2 -18.19 -26.08 64.97
CA ALA A 2 -17.18 -25.10 64.60
C ALA A 2 -16.68 -24.17 65.73
N ASN A 3 -15.39 -23.79 65.60
CA ASN A 3 -14.67 -22.52 65.83
C ASN A 3 -14.89 -21.71 67.14
N PRO A 4 -13.83 -21.08 67.70
CA PRO A 4 -13.52 -19.70 67.29
C PRO A 4 -12.02 -19.30 67.33
N LYS A 5 -11.59 -18.42 66.40
CA LYS A 5 -10.77 -17.19 66.62
C LYS A 5 -9.33 -17.38 67.16
N ASP A 6 -8.23 -16.85 66.64
CA ASP A 6 -7.90 -15.70 65.80
C ASP A 6 -6.47 -15.96 65.29
N GLU A 7 -6.18 -15.81 64.00
CA GLU A 7 -4.83 -15.52 63.50
C GLU A 7 -4.93 -15.05 62.04
N GLU A 8 -5.63 -13.92 61.86
CA GLU A 8 -5.27 -12.97 60.81
C GLU A 8 -3.93 -12.36 61.20
N THR A 9 -2.89 -12.51 60.39
CA THR A 9 -2.22 -11.34 59.79
C THR A 9 -1.10 -11.76 58.82
N SER A 10 -1.06 -11.03 57.72
CA SER A 10 0.10 -10.87 56.83
C SER A 10 0.35 -11.99 55.83
N ASP A 11 -0.44 -12.04 54.76
CA ASP A 11 0.18 -11.93 53.43
C ASP A 11 -0.85 -11.52 52.38
N ASN A 12 -1.26 -10.25 52.44
CA ASN A 12 -2.01 -9.62 51.37
C ASN A 12 -1.29 -8.32 50.99
N ALA A 13 -0.17 -8.47 50.28
CA ALA A 13 0.43 -7.40 49.51
C ALA A 13 1.06 -8.02 48.26
N ASP A 14 0.90 -7.35 47.12
CA ASP A 14 1.73 -7.53 45.92
C ASP A 14 1.38 -8.62 44.90
N ALA A 15 0.09 -8.95 44.76
CA ALA A 15 -0.42 -9.41 43.46
C ALA A 15 -0.94 -8.22 42.63
N ALA A 16 -0.09 -7.20 42.45
CA ALA A 16 -0.37 -6.10 41.53
C ALA A 16 -0.47 -6.67 40.11
N LYS A 17 -1.70 -6.72 39.59
CA LYS A 17 -2.01 -7.00 38.19
C LYS A 17 -1.15 -6.11 37.29
N HIS A 18 -0.12 -6.70 36.69
CA HIS A 18 0.53 -6.11 35.52
C HIS A 18 -0.45 -6.19 34.34
N GLU A 19 -1.36 -5.21 34.25
CA GLU A 19 -2.04 -4.93 33.00
C GLU A 19 -0.99 -4.52 31.97
N LYS A 20 -0.65 -5.47 31.08
CA LYS A 20 0.23 -5.22 29.94
C LYS A 20 -0.30 -3.98 29.21
N PRO A 21 0.53 -2.94 28.97
CA PRO A 21 0.07 -1.76 28.27
C PRO A 21 -0.44 -2.20 26.90
N LYS A 22 -1.74 -1.98 26.64
CA LYS A 22 -2.37 -2.21 25.34
C LYS A 22 -1.60 -1.35 24.35
N ARG A 23 -0.64 -1.95 23.63
CA ARG A 23 0.22 -1.26 22.66
C ARG A 23 -0.71 -0.67 21.61
N LEU A 24 -0.97 0.62 21.74
CA LEU A 24 -1.94 1.38 20.97
C LEU A 24 -1.62 1.27 19.48
N TRP A 25 -2.44 0.49 18.77
CA TRP A 25 -2.52 0.46 17.31
C TRP A 25 -2.75 1.86 16.70
N ARG A 26 -3.12 2.83 17.54
CA ARG A 26 -3.38 4.24 17.22
C ARG A 26 -2.18 5.01 16.66
N ASN A 27 -0.98 4.43 16.65
CA ASN A 27 0.20 5.04 16.04
C ASN A 27 0.63 4.37 14.72
N TYR A 28 -0.16 3.41 14.22
CA TYR A 28 0.10 2.70 12.96
C TYR A 28 -0.31 3.54 11.73
N LEU A 29 -1.09 4.60 11.95
CA LEU A 29 -1.49 5.59 10.95
C LEU A 29 -0.75 6.90 11.19
N LEU A 30 0.59 6.87 11.26
CA LEU A 30 1.33 8.11 11.46
C LEU A 30 1.25 9.06 10.24
N ASN A 31 0.84 8.59 9.05
CA ASN A 31 0.53 9.46 7.89
C ASN A 31 -0.40 8.78 6.85
N PRO A 32 -1.69 8.53 7.16
CA PRO A 32 -2.67 8.07 6.15
C PRO A 32 -2.77 9.04 4.97
N GLN A 33 -2.50 10.32 5.21
CA GLN A 33 -2.47 11.35 4.17
C GLN A 33 -1.38 11.11 3.13
N PHE A 34 -0.21 10.55 3.50
CA PHE A 34 0.87 10.29 2.55
C PHE A 34 0.53 9.10 1.66
N GLN A 35 0.01 8.02 2.25
CA GLN A 35 -0.40 6.82 1.52
C GLN A 35 -1.54 7.10 0.53
N LEU A 36 -2.51 7.92 0.95
CA LEU A 36 -3.66 8.27 0.14
C LEU A 36 -3.26 9.23 -1.00
N LYS A 37 -2.37 10.20 -0.75
CA LYS A 37 -1.79 11.05 -1.80
C LYS A 37 -1.06 10.22 -2.87
N PHE A 38 -0.15 9.32 -2.46
CA PHE A 38 0.60 8.48 -3.41
C PHE A 38 -0.32 7.56 -4.21
N SER A 39 -1.29 6.93 -3.56
CA SER A 39 -2.25 6.05 -4.25
C SER A 39 -3.11 6.84 -5.24
N VAL A 40 -3.56 8.05 -4.89
CA VAL A 40 -4.31 8.92 -5.79
C VAL A 40 -3.45 9.35 -6.98
N TYR A 41 -2.21 9.80 -6.77
CA TYR A 41 -1.31 10.14 -7.87
C TYR A 41 -1.06 8.95 -8.81
N PHE A 42 -0.89 7.76 -8.25
CA PHE A 42 -0.71 6.54 -9.03
C PHE A 42 -1.94 6.21 -9.89
N ILE A 43 -3.15 6.25 -9.30
CA ILE A 43 -4.40 6.02 -10.04
C ILE A 43 -4.57 7.07 -11.15
N VAL A 44 -4.38 8.35 -10.85
CA VAL A 44 -4.53 9.42 -11.84
C VAL A 44 -3.53 9.25 -12.98
N SER A 45 -2.29 8.88 -12.68
CA SER A 45 -1.29 8.57 -13.69
C SER A 45 -1.71 7.40 -14.58
N VAL A 46 -2.18 6.29 -13.98
CA VAL A 46 -2.64 5.10 -14.72
C VAL A 46 -3.84 5.44 -15.60
N LEU A 47 -4.85 6.09 -15.04
CA LEU A 47 -6.04 6.53 -15.79
C LEU A 47 -5.68 7.48 -16.91
N SER A 48 -4.74 8.40 -16.70
CA SER A 48 -4.30 9.34 -17.73
C SER A 48 -3.62 8.62 -18.89
N VAL A 49 -2.67 7.71 -18.62
CA VAL A 49 -1.96 7.00 -19.70
C VAL A 49 -2.91 6.11 -20.49
N VAL A 50 -3.73 5.31 -19.80
CA VAL A 50 -4.65 4.39 -20.47
C VAL A 50 -5.79 5.16 -21.16
N GLY A 51 -6.29 6.24 -20.55
CA GLY A 51 -7.31 7.10 -21.16
C GLY A 51 -6.83 7.76 -22.45
N VAL A 52 -5.60 8.27 -22.48
CA VAL A 52 -4.98 8.77 -23.72
C VAL A 52 -4.87 7.66 -24.76
N MET A 53 -4.46 6.46 -24.37
CA MET A 53 -4.37 5.32 -25.28
C MET A 53 -5.73 4.95 -25.90
N VAL A 54 -6.79 4.89 -25.09
CA VAL A 54 -8.16 4.62 -25.56
C VAL A 54 -8.64 5.72 -26.51
N ALA A 55 -8.39 6.99 -26.19
CA ALA A 55 -8.75 8.11 -27.04
C ALA A 55 -8.04 8.03 -28.40
N LEU A 56 -6.75 7.70 -28.43
CA LEU A 56 -6.01 7.51 -29.68
C LEU A 56 -6.58 6.36 -30.50
N ILE A 57 -6.86 5.20 -29.89
CA ILE A 57 -7.49 4.07 -30.60
C ILE A 57 -8.84 4.49 -31.19
N PHE A 58 -9.67 5.20 -30.42
CA PHE A 58 -10.96 5.68 -30.90
C PHE A 58 -10.81 6.61 -32.11
N THR A 59 -9.87 7.56 -32.09
CA THR A 59 -9.61 8.42 -33.26
C THR A 59 -9.20 7.60 -34.49
N ARG A 60 -8.37 6.57 -34.33
CA ARG A 60 -7.97 5.69 -35.45
C ARG A 60 -9.11 4.85 -35.98
N LEU A 61 -10.02 4.40 -35.12
CA LEU A 61 -11.22 3.67 -35.56
C LEU A 61 -12.16 4.56 -36.38
N GLN A 62 -12.26 5.84 -36.04
CA GLN A 62 -13.03 6.80 -36.85
C GLN A 62 -12.37 7.05 -38.21
N ASP A 63 -11.05 7.20 -38.27
CA ASP A 63 -10.32 7.31 -39.54
C ASP A 63 -10.60 6.10 -40.45
N VAL A 64 -10.55 4.88 -39.89
CA VAL A 64 -10.82 3.63 -40.62
C VAL A 64 -12.27 3.58 -41.12
N ARG A 65 -13.24 4.01 -40.29
CA ARG A 65 -14.65 4.09 -40.68
C ARG A 65 -14.85 5.00 -41.89
N GLU A 66 -14.24 6.19 -41.87
CA GLU A 66 -14.35 7.15 -42.97
C GLU A 66 -13.76 6.60 -44.28
N ILE A 67 -12.58 5.97 -44.22
CA ILE A 67 -11.93 5.34 -45.39
C ILE A 67 -12.82 4.25 -45.99
N ILE A 68 -13.43 3.41 -45.15
CA ILE A 68 -14.33 2.34 -45.60
C ILE A 68 -15.56 2.93 -46.29
N LEU A 69 -16.21 3.92 -45.67
CA LEU A 69 -17.41 4.55 -46.26
C LEU A 69 -17.10 5.32 -47.54
N GLN A 70 -15.91 5.91 -47.66
CA GLN A 70 -15.45 6.56 -48.88
C GLN A 70 -15.30 5.57 -50.04
N TYR A 71 -14.79 4.37 -49.79
CA TYR A 71 -14.51 3.38 -50.84
C TYR A 71 -15.73 2.53 -51.21
N TYR A 72 -16.55 2.15 -50.22
CA TYR A 72 -17.70 1.25 -50.41
C TYR A 72 -19.03 1.99 -50.52
N GLY A 73 -19.06 3.30 -50.24
CA GLY A 73 -20.27 4.13 -50.25
C GLY A 73 -21.04 4.10 -48.92
N GLU A 74 -21.97 5.04 -48.78
CA GLU A 74 -22.82 5.19 -47.60
C GLU A 74 -24.01 4.22 -47.64
N ASP A 75 -23.74 2.91 -47.53
CA ASP A 75 -24.76 1.89 -47.30
C ASP A 75 -25.18 1.89 -45.81
N THR A 76 -26.48 2.01 -45.53
CA THR A 76 -27.07 2.01 -44.19
C THR A 76 -26.69 0.76 -43.38
N ILE A 77 -26.66 -0.41 -44.01
CA ILE A 77 -26.30 -1.69 -43.38
C ILE A 77 -24.82 -1.67 -43.00
N LEU A 78 -23.94 -1.25 -43.92
CA LEU A 78 -22.51 -1.12 -43.66
C LEU A 78 -22.22 -0.15 -42.50
N GLN A 79 -22.87 1.02 -42.48
CA GLN A 79 -22.73 1.98 -41.40
C GLN A 79 -23.13 1.40 -40.05
N SER A 80 -24.28 0.72 -39.96
CA SER A 80 -24.74 0.10 -38.71
C SER A 80 -23.76 -0.96 -38.18
N HIS A 81 -23.14 -1.75 -39.05
CA HIS A 81 -22.14 -2.74 -38.64
C HIS A 81 -20.84 -2.07 -38.16
N LEU A 82 -20.39 -1.00 -38.82
CA LEU A 82 -19.22 -0.23 -38.39
C LEU A 82 -19.45 0.43 -37.03
N ASP A 83 -20.61 1.05 -36.84
CA ASP A 83 -20.97 1.71 -35.59
C ASP A 83 -21.09 0.70 -34.44
N GLN A 84 -21.69 -0.48 -34.70
CA GLN A 84 -21.74 -1.57 -33.73
C GLN A 84 -20.34 -2.08 -33.37
N ALA A 85 -19.47 -2.33 -34.36
CA ALA A 85 -18.11 -2.80 -34.11
C ALA A 85 -17.29 -1.77 -33.29
N ILE A 86 -17.39 -0.49 -33.62
CA ILE A 86 -16.71 0.58 -32.87
C ILE A 86 -17.24 0.66 -31.44
N PHE A 87 -18.56 0.54 -31.25
CA PHE A 87 -19.16 0.52 -29.92
C PHE A 87 -18.66 -0.68 -29.09
N GLU A 88 -18.67 -1.89 -29.65
CA GLU A 88 -18.19 -3.10 -28.98
C GLU A 88 -16.71 -2.98 -28.61
N ILE A 89 -15.86 -2.53 -29.53
CA ILE A 89 -14.42 -2.31 -29.27
C ILE A 89 -14.23 -1.27 -28.17
N THR A 90 -14.98 -0.16 -28.21
CA THR A 90 -14.91 0.90 -27.20
C THR A 90 -15.35 0.41 -25.82
N LEU A 91 -16.42 -0.39 -25.76
CA LEU A 91 -16.94 -0.98 -24.53
C LEU A 91 -15.95 -1.97 -23.92
N ILE A 92 -15.32 -2.82 -24.74
CA ILE A 92 -14.27 -3.75 -24.30
C ILE A 92 -13.07 -2.96 -23.77
N ALA A 93 -12.59 -1.96 -24.50
CA ALA A 93 -11.47 -1.12 -24.09
C ALA A 93 -11.75 -0.38 -22.77
N PHE A 94 -12.95 0.16 -22.60
CA PHE A 94 -13.38 0.80 -21.35
C PHE A 94 -13.47 -0.19 -20.19
N SER A 95 -13.98 -1.40 -20.42
CA SER A 95 -14.05 -2.45 -19.41
C SER A 95 -12.65 -2.87 -18.94
N ILE A 96 -11.70 -3.01 -19.88
CA ILE A 96 -10.29 -3.27 -19.57
C ILE A 96 -9.68 -2.12 -18.77
N LEU A 97 -9.94 -0.87 -19.15
CA LEU A 97 -9.48 0.32 -18.41
C LEU A 97 -9.96 0.29 -16.96
N VAL A 98 -11.26 0.06 -16.73
CA VAL A 98 -11.83 0.02 -15.37
C VAL A 98 -11.25 -1.15 -14.57
N GLY A 99 -11.17 -2.35 -15.17
CA GLY A 99 -10.62 -3.54 -14.53
C GLY A 99 -9.14 -3.36 -14.15
N PHE A 100 -8.32 -2.88 -15.09
CA PHE A 100 -6.90 -2.61 -14.85
C PHE A 100 -6.72 -1.55 -13.75
N SER A 101 -7.48 -0.46 -13.81
CA SER A 101 -7.42 0.61 -12.80
C SER A 101 -7.78 0.12 -11.40
N ALA A 102 -8.79 -0.76 -11.27
CA ALA A 102 -9.14 -1.37 -10.00
C ALA A 102 -8.01 -2.25 -9.45
N ILE A 103 -7.44 -3.14 -10.28
CA ILE A 103 -6.32 -4.01 -9.89
C ILE A 103 -5.11 -3.16 -9.47
N SER A 104 -4.74 -2.15 -10.27
CA SER A 104 -3.66 -1.22 -9.99
C SER A 104 -3.86 -0.46 -8.69
N PHE A 105 -5.09 -0.05 -8.36
CA PHE A 105 -5.39 0.62 -7.10
C PHE A 105 -5.11 -0.28 -5.89
N PHE A 106 -5.62 -1.51 -5.89
CA PHE A 106 -5.37 -2.46 -4.81
C PHE A 106 -3.88 -2.80 -4.68
N TYR A 107 -3.20 -2.98 -5.81
CA TYR A 107 -1.76 -3.21 -5.83
C TYR A 107 -0.98 -2.04 -5.22
N SER A 108 -1.32 -0.80 -5.57
CA SER A 108 -0.73 0.40 -4.98
C SER A 108 -0.94 0.48 -3.46
N LEU A 109 -2.13 0.10 -2.99
CA LEU A 109 -2.43 0.08 -1.56
C LEU A 109 -1.55 -0.94 -0.82
N ILE A 110 -1.38 -2.13 -1.39
CA ILE A 110 -0.52 -3.19 -0.84
C ILE A 110 0.94 -2.71 -0.77
N ILE A 111 1.50 -2.19 -1.87
CA ILE A 111 2.87 -1.66 -1.88
C ILE A 111 3.04 -0.59 -0.82
N THR A 112 2.10 0.36 -0.75
CA THR A 112 2.24 1.47 0.17
C THR A 112 2.24 1.00 1.62
N HIS A 113 1.45 -0.03 1.96
CA HIS A 113 1.51 -0.65 3.30
C HIS A 113 2.84 -1.35 3.57
N ARG A 114 3.40 -2.04 2.57
CA ARG A 114 4.70 -2.75 2.66
C ARG A 114 5.90 -1.81 2.78
N ILE A 115 5.72 -0.50 2.57
CA ILE A 115 6.76 0.54 2.71
C ILE A 115 6.49 1.47 3.91
N ALA A 116 5.26 2.00 4.05
CA ALA A 116 4.93 2.98 5.08
C ALA A 116 5.04 2.40 6.51
N GLY A 117 4.64 1.14 6.70
CA GLY A 117 4.77 0.43 7.98
C GLY A 117 6.21 0.32 8.47
N PRO A 118 7.13 -0.32 7.70
CA PRO A 118 8.52 -0.49 8.11
C PRO A 118 9.28 0.84 8.26
N THR A 119 8.88 1.90 7.56
CA THR A 119 9.50 3.24 7.68
C THR A 119 9.48 3.75 9.12
N LEU A 120 8.36 3.59 9.85
CA LEU A 120 8.27 4.01 11.25
C LEU A 120 9.24 3.25 12.16
N VAL A 121 9.40 1.95 11.90
CA VAL A 121 10.32 1.09 12.67
C VAL A 121 11.77 1.53 12.43
N ILE A 122 12.11 1.81 11.17
CA ILE A 122 13.41 2.33 10.76
C ILE A 122 13.69 3.69 11.43
N CYS A 123 12.77 4.66 11.34
CA CYS A 123 12.95 5.97 11.97
C CYS A 123 13.19 5.86 13.48
N ARG A 124 12.43 5.01 14.17
CA ARG A 124 12.64 4.75 15.61
C ARG A 124 14.02 4.15 15.87
N PHE A 125 14.45 3.19 15.05
CA PHE A 125 15.77 2.59 15.24
C PHE A 125 16.88 3.63 15.07
N ILE A 126 16.78 4.50 14.07
CA ILE A 126 17.73 5.61 13.87
C ILE A 126 17.75 6.53 15.10
N GLU A 127 16.60 6.86 15.70
CA GLU A 127 16.55 7.66 16.93
C GLU A 127 17.20 6.97 18.13
N ASP A 128 17.09 5.65 18.24
CA ASP A 128 17.75 4.88 19.30
C ASP A 128 19.28 4.86 19.10
N LEU A 129 19.74 4.66 17.85
CA LEU A 129 21.16 4.76 17.50
C LEU A 129 21.72 6.17 17.81
N LYS A 130 20.98 7.24 17.50
CA LYS A 130 21.38 8.62 17.83
C LYS A 130 21.56 8.87 19.34
N LYS A 131 20.86 8.11 20.18
CA LYS A 131 20.96 8.20 21.65
C LYS A 131 22.08 7.31 22.21
N GLY A 132 22.81 6.60 21.35
CA GLY A 132 23.87 5.68 21.76
C GLY A 132 23.36 4.30 22.21
N ASP A 133 22.10 3.97 21.92
CA ASP A 133 21.56 2.62 22.11
C ASP A 133 21.85 1.78 20.85
N TYR A 134 22.91 0.97 20.96
CA TYR A 134 23.39 0.10 19.89
C TYR A 134 23.06 -1.39 20.13
N GLU A 135 22.30 -1.71 21.18
CA GLU A 135 21.97 -3.10 21.54
C GLU A 135 20.86 -3.70 20.64
N GLY A 136 20.21 -2.88 19.83
CA GLY A 136 19.10 -3.28 19.00
C GLY A 136 19.50 -4.14 17.81
N ASN A 137 18.98 -5.38 17.74
CA ASN A 137 18.81 -6.11 16.47
C ASN A 137 17.31 -6.07 16.10
N ARG A 138 16.95 -5.21 15.15
CA ARG A 138 15.56 -5.04 14.72
C ARG A 138 15.30 -5.79 13.42
N ARG A 139 14.08 -6.31 13.30
CA ARG A 139 13.61 -7.03 12.11
C ARG A 139 12.33 -6.41 11.60
N LEU A 140 12.20 -6.38 10.28
CA LEU A 140 10.95 -6.03 9.60
C LEU A 140 10.11 -7.26 9.32
N ARG A 141 8.85 -7.08 8.93
CA ARG A 141 7.95 -8.19 8.60
C ARG A 141 8.43 -8.90 7.33
N GLN A 142 7.98 -10.15 7.15
CA GLN A 142 8.42 -10.99 6.02
C GLN A 142 8.14 -10.36 4.65
N TYR A 143 7.08 -9.57 4.51
CA TYR A 143 6.73 -8.95 3.24
C TYR A 143 7.12 -7.47 3.17
N ASP A 144 7.81 -6.90 4.15
CA ASP A 144 8.24 -5.52 4.07
C ASP A 144 9.37 -5.38 3.03
N GLU A 145 9.33 -4.33 2.21
CA GLU A 145 10.32 -4.12 1.14
C GLU A 145 11.64 -3.53 1.65
N LEU A 146 11.63 -2.91 2.82
CA LEU A 146 12.78 -2.15 3.36
C LEU A 146 13.76 -3.01 4.16
N LYS A 147 13.74 -4.35 4.03
CA LYS A 147 14.65 -5.24 4.76
C LYS A 147 16.13 -4.95 4.53
N PRO A 148 16.61 -4.67 3.29
CA PRO A 148 18.02 -4.36 3.08
C PRO A 148 18.48 -3.13 3.89
N ILE A 149 17.60 -2.13 4.06
CA ILE A 149 17.89 -0.95 4.89
C ILE A 149 17.97 -1.34 6.37
N MET A 150 17.05 -2.18 6.85
CA MET A 150 17.08 -2.66 8.23
C MET A 150 18.33 -3.49 8.52
N GLU A 151 18.75 -4.35 7.59
CA GLU A 151 19.98 -5.12 7.70
C GLU A 151 21.21 -4.22 7.80
N GLY A 152 21.32 -3.22 6.91
CA GLY A 152 22.41 -2.23 6.99
C GLY A 152 22.40 -1.41 8.29
N LEU A 153 21.22 -1.11 8.86
CA LEU A 153 21.12 -0.43 10.16
C LEU A 153 21.57 -1.32 11.33
N ASN A 154 21.25 -2.62 11.29
CA ASN A 154 21.74 -3.56 12.31
C ASN A 154 23.26 -3.73 12.23
N GLU A 155 23.83 -3.77 11.02
CA GLU A 155 25.28 -3.79 10.82
C GLU A 155 25.92 -2.50 11.35
N LEU A 156 25.34 -1.33 11.02
CA LEU A 156 25.79 -0.04 11.53
C LEU A 156 25.76 0.00 13.06
N ALA A 157 24.71 -0.51 13.70
CA ALA A 157 24.62 -0.61 15.16
C ALA A 157 25.79 -1.41 15.73
N THR A 158 26.14 -2.53 15.09
CA THR A 158 27.26 -3.39 15.48
C THR A 158 28.60 -2.66 15.37
N VAL A 159 28.82 -1.90 14.29
CA VAL A 159 30.02 -1.09 14.08
C VAL A 159 30.13 0.04 15.10
N LEU A 160 29.02 0.73 15.40
CA LEU A 160 29.00 1.81 16.38
C LEU A 160 29.27 1.29 17.80
N LYS A 161 28.73 0.11 18.13
CA LYS A 161 28.99 -0.57 19.40
C LYS A 161 30.47 -0.91 19.58
N SER A 162 31.14 -1.40 18.53
CA SER A 162 32.56 -1.77 18.61
C SER A 162 33.52 -0.59 18.68
N LYS A 163 33.10 0.61 18.24
CA LYS A 163 33.90 1.84 18.30
C LYS A 163 33.68 2.69 19.54
N ARG A 164 32.79 2.26 20.45
CA ARG A 164 32.57 2.96 21.71
C ARG A 164 33.77 2.70 22.64
N PRO A 165 34.46 3.74 23.15
CA PRO A 165 35.54 3.58 24.12
C PRO A 165 35.03 3.02 25.46
#